data_AF-A0AAW4XVQ6-F1
#
_entry.id   AF-A0AAW4XVQ6-F1
#
_cell.length_a   1.000
_cell.length_b   1.000
_cell.length_c   1.000
_cell.angle_alpha   90.00
_cell.angle_beta   90.00
_cell.angle_gamma   90.00
#
_symmetry.space_group_name_H-M   'P 1'
#
loop_
_entity.id
_entity.type
_entity.pdbx_description
1 polymer ?
#
loop_
_entity_poly.entity_id
_entity_poly.type
_entity_poly.pdbx_seq_one_letter_code
_entity_poly.pdbx_strand_id
1 'polypeptide(L)'
;MKKALGIPFFQSIILAGAALISSPGWAARDFTPQAGTWVVSDELDGKPGRGLAIDVQGNTFFMQVFGYEKNGDATFYTATGQMDGNSVTAPLMRYKGGRSFGSEARDAVEDKSIGDVRVSFRNGVAGTVQFPGEPEMAIERFVVRSDDANVTNPRAQTGIRVLSMLVLDGQGDVSNQWKSELTRMSDGRFRLTLMEAQAGYNTPYFTAFEELNCELQGQRARWHCSHPNTATPANDAASYRVAALTFELVGYDLVGSVQLQGAPAGKAQTITGYNLGAHEVGGRRQEGNTTWTTSVEQNYQRGLFLRGGACQVSCFSTENVSTLMPINGTWVVEDELTGKPGRGLALDIQGNTAILQVYHYRDDLQPSFHMGSAAYLSKGVKSMASVASIPMDEYAGGRSVGGAKQSAQWRSQAGHAQLEFAYDIANDRSDTPPNEASLWWTVGQLQLPGESPVRIRRLQLEKPANFPEAMLGKWFLHRAQKTLELTQVVGDVVTTADGSVFCSLVSDRYDADVSCGQLAPQIGWAWHQFLQMPIMNRGGTMTRLRDRHGNAMGLGGLD
;
A
#
# COMPACT_ATOMS: atom_id res chain seq x y z
N MET A 1 -45.57 12.83 -8.25
CA MET A 1 -45.17 12.00 -9.41
C MET A 1 -43.72 12.30 -9.76
N LYS A 2 -42.77 11.55 -9.19
CA LYS A 2 -41.38 11.42 -9.66
C LYS A 2 -40.94 10.02 -9.25
N LYS A 3 -40.97 9.09 -10.22
CA LYS A 3 -40.35 7.76 -10.10
C LYS A 3 -38.89 7.93 -10.51
N ALA A 4 -37.97 7.73 -9.58
CA ALA A 4 -36.57 7.46 -9.90
C ALA A 4 -36.41 5.93 -9.91
N LEU A 5 -36.03 5.36 -11.05
CA LEU A 5 -35.61 3.98 -11.17
C LEU A 5 -34.24 3.84 -10.50
N GLY A 6 -34.18 3.07 -9.41
CA GLY A 6 -32.97 2.71 -8.69
C GLY A 6 -32.33 1.44 -9.22
N ILE A 7 -31.00 1.39 -9.16
CA ILE A 7 -30.17 0.19 -9.27
C ILE A 7 -30.39 -0.64 -7.98
N PRO A 8 -30.56 -1.98 -8.04
CA PRO A 8 -31.11 -2.74 -6.92
C PRO A 8 -30.08 -2.99 -5.83
N PHE A 9 -30.26 -2.31 -4.69
CA PHE A 9 -29.75 -2.77 -3.40
C PHE A 9 -30.59 -3.97 -2.94
N PHE A 10 -29.92 -5.10 -2.67
CA PHE A 10 -30.55 -6.28 -2.07
C PHE A 10 -31.15 -5.93 -0.69
N GLN A 11 -32.46 -6.09 -0.54
CA GLN A 11 -33.14 -6.06 0.76
C GLN A 11 -33.10 -7.46 1.39
N SER A 12 -32.42 -7.58 2.53
CA SER A 12 -32.45 -8.75 3.39
C SER A 12 -33.78 -8.81 4.15
N ILE A 13 -34.48 -9.94 4.04
CA ILE A 13 -35.68 -10.26 4.83
C ILE A 13 -35.23 -10.59 6.26
N ILE A 14 -35.82 -9.89 7.23
CA ILE A 14 -35.71 -10.19 8.66
C ILE A 14 -36.52 -11.46 8.95
N LEU A 15 -35.84 -12.52 9.36
CA LEU A 15 -36.43 -13.65 10.07
C LEU A 15 -35.56 -13.91 11.30
N ALA A 16 -36.14 -13.67 12.47
CA ALA A 16 -35.53 -13.98 13.75
C ALA A 16 -35.39 -15.51 13.90
N GLY A 17 -34.16 -15.98 13.85
CA GLY A 17 -33.72 -17.32 14.17
C GLY A 17 -32.21 -17.30 14.26
N ALA A 18 -31.62 -17.92 15.28
CA ALA A 18 -30.18 -18.01 15.44
C ALA A 18 -29.57 -18.76 14.24
N ALA A 19 -29.21 -18.01 13.21
CA ALA A 19 -28.57 -18.51 12.01
C ALA A 19 -27.06 -18.40 12.22
N LEU A 20 -26.39 -19.55 12.34
CA LEU A 20 -24.99 -19.67 11.98
C LEU A 20 -24.89 -19.20 10.53
N ILE A 21 -24.37 -17.99 10.32
CA ILE A 21 -24.06 -17.48 8.99
C ILE A 21 -22.86 -18.30 8.51
N SER A 22 -23.12 -19.43 7.84
CA SER A 22 -22.13 -20.07 7.00
C SER A 22 -21.99 -19.20 5.76
N SER A 23 -21.05 -18.26 5.79
CA SER A 23 -20.62 -17.51 4.62
C SER A 23 -20.31 -18.51 3.50
N PRO A 24 -20.75 -18.28 2.25
CA PRO A 24 -20.26 -19.07 1.12
C PRO A 24 -18.74 -19.04 1.17
N GLY A 25 -18.13 -20.22 1.30
CA GLY A 25 -16.69 -20.35 1.49
C GLY A 25 -15.96 -19.94 0.22
N TRP A 26 -15.69 -18.65 0.08
CA TRP A 26 -14.68 -18.18 -0.85
C TRP A 26 -13.35 -18.79 -0.43
N ALA A 27 -12.63 -19.38 -1.39
CA ALA A 27 -11.31 -19.91 -1.13
C ALA A 27 -10.41 -18.73 -0.72
N ALA A 28 -10.01 -18.71 0.54
CA ALA A 28 -9.10 -17.71 1.08
C ALA A 28 -7.81 -17.71 0.27
N ARG A 29 -7.37 -16.52 -0.18
CA ARG A 29 -6.10 -16.39 -0.90
C ARG A 29 -4.92 -16.33 0.06
N ASP A 30 -3.76 -16.77 -0.41
CA ASP A 30 -2.48 -16.66 0.32
C ASP A 30 -1.72 -15.37 0.02
N PHE A 31 -2.33 -14.46 -0.74
CA PHE A 31 -1.82 -13.13 -1.00
C PHE A 31 -2.94 -12.16 -1.41
N THR A 32 -2.61 -10.87 -1.43
CA THR A 32 -3.41 -9.80 -2.01
C THR A 32 -2.59 -9.11 -3.11
N PRO A 33 -3.12 -8.99 -4.35
CA PRO A 33 -2.50 -8.19 -5.40
C PRO A 33 -2.26 -6.76 -4.96
N GLN A 34 -1.06 -6.24 -5.22
CA GLN A 34 -0.73 -4.89 -4.81
C GLN A 34 -1.48 -3.86 -5.65
N ALA A 35 -2.04 -2.86 -4.97
CA ALA A 35 -2.64 -1.71 -5.62
C ALA A 35 -1.58 -0.82 -6.31
N GLY A 36 -1.89 -0.34 -7.51
CA GLY A 36 -1.02 0.60 -8.24
C GLY A 36 -0.99 0.34 -9.74
N THR A 37 0.08 0.80 -10.41
CA THR A 37 0.26 0.65 -11.85
C THR A 37 0.80 -0.74 -12.21
N TRP A 38 0.20 -1.37 -13.21
CA TRP A 38 0.60 -2.66 -13.77
C TRP A 38 0.80 -2.53 -15.28
N VAL A 39 1.69 -3.36 -15.82
CA VAL A 39 2.03 -3.39 -17.24
C VAL A 39 1.86 -4.78 -17.81
N VAL A 40 1.55 -4.84 -19.11
CA VAL A 40 1.67 -6.08 -19.89
C VAL A 40 3.16 -6.24 -20.20
N SER A 41 3.80 -7.29 -19.67
CA SER A 41 5.27 -7.41 -19.67
C SER A 41 5.86 -7.35 -21.08
N ASP A 42 5.22 -8.00 -22.06
CA ASP A 42 5.67 -8.01 -23.46
C ASP A 42 5.50 -6.65 -24.17
N GLU A 43 4.83 -5.68 -23.55
CA GLU A 43 4.62 -4.32 -24.06
C GLU A 43 5.52 -3.28 -23.37
N LEU A 44 6.38 -3.70 -22.41
CA LEU A 44 7.32 -2.82 -21.72
C LEU A 44 8.61 -2.60 -22.55
N ASP A 45 8.51 -1.82 -23.63
CA ASP A 45 9.62 -1.55 -24.56
C ASP A 45 10.19 -0.12 -24.47
N GLY A 46 9.75 0.66 -23.47
CA GLY A 46 10.15 2.05 -23.27
C GLY A 46 9.40 3.06 -24.15
N LYS A 47 8.47 2.61 -25.01
CA LYS A 47 7.60 3.50 -25.80
C LYS A 47 6.23 3.65 -25.14
N PRO A 48 5.50 4.74 -25.42
CA PRO A 48 4.13 4.88 -24.97
C PRO A 48 3.24 3.75 -25.48
N GLY A 49 2.28 3.33 -24.66
CA GLY A 49 1.42 2.18 -24.95
C GLY A 49 0.14 2.22 -24.12
N ARG A 50 -0.36 1.03 -23.79
CA ARG A 50 -1.48 0.82 -22.86
C ARG A 50 -0.96 0.26 -21.54
N GLY A 51 -1.78 0.30 -20.52
CA GLY A 51 -1.43 -0.25 -19.21
C GLY A 51 -2.63 -0.25 -18.28
N LEU A 52 -2.37 -0.64 -17.03
CA LEU A 52 -3.39 -0.96 -16.06
C LEU A 52 -3.14 -0.24 -14.75
N ALA A 53 -4.21 0.11 -14.06
CA ALA A 53 -4.21 0.32 -12.63
C ALA A 53 -5.11 -0.75 -12.00
N ILE A 54 -4.57 -1.52 -11.06
CA ILE A 54 -5.29 -2.60 -10.38
C ILE A 54 -5.37 -2.25 -8.89
N ASP A 55 -6.50 -2.58 -8.29
CA ASP A 55 -6.78 -2.38 -6.88
C ASP A 55 -7.70 -3.49 -6.36
N VAL A 56 -7.27 -4.18 -5.32
CA VAL A 56 -7.99 -5.32 -4.75
C VAL A 56 -8.12 -5.11 -3.26
N GLN A 57 -9.36 -5.02 -2.78
CA GLN A 57 -9.68 -4.84 -1.36
C GLN A 57 -10.71 -5.87 -0.95
N GLY A 58 -10.33 -6.73 0.01
CA GLY A 58 -11.04 -7.97 0.25
C GLY A 58 -11.27 -8.71 -1.05
N ASN A 59 -12.50 -9.11 -1.33
CA ASN A 59 -12.82 -9.83 -2.57
C ASN A 59 -13.22 -8.93 -3.74
N THR A 60 -13.28 -7.61 -3.54
CA THR A 60 -13.61 -6.68 -4.63
C THR A 60 -12.36 -6.36 -5.44
N PHE A 61 -12.40 -6.73 -6.72
CA PHE A 61 -11.43 -6.35 -7.73
C PHE A 61 -11.90 -5.10 -8.47
N PHE A 62 -11.00 -4.15 -8.65
CA PHE A 62 -11.18 -3.01 -9.52
C PHE A 62 -9.95 -2.83 -10.41
N MET A 63 -10.19 -2.62 -11.70
CA MET A 63 -9.14 -2.34 -12.67
C MET A 63 -9.56 -1.21 -13.59
N GLN A 64 -8.60 -0.34 -13.90
CA GLN A 64 -8.72 0.69 -14.91
C GLN A 64 -7.68 0.40 -15.99
N VAL A 65 -8.08 0.52 -17.25
CA VAL A 65 -7.22 0.29 -18.41
C VAL A 65 -7.15 1.58 -19.18
N PHE A 66 -5.96 2.16 -19.34
CA PHE A 66 -5.74 3.21 -20.33
C PHE A 66 -5.29 2.54 -21.63
N GLY A 67 -5.88 2.93 -22.74
CA GLY A 67 -5.63 2.31 -24.03
C GLY A 67 -6.21 3.13 -25.17
N TYR A 68 -6.50 2.48 -26.29
CA TYR A 68 -6.89 3.17 -27.51
C TYR A 68 -8.10 2.51 -28.17
N GLU A 69 -8.91 3.32 -28.83
CA GLU A 69 -9.94 2.84 -29.74
C GLU A 69 -9.31 2.42 -31.07
N LYS A 70 -10.06 1.70 -31.91
CA LYS A 70 -9.57 1.24 -33.24
C LYS A 70 -9.15 2.38 -34.17
N ASN A 71 -9.71 3.57 -33.96
CA ASN A 71 -9.36 4.79 -34.70
C ASN A 71 -8.08 5.48 -34.15
N GLY A 72 -7.47 4.93 -33.10
CA GLY A 72 -6.28 5.47 -32.45
C GLY A 72 -6.54 6.55 -31.40
N ASP A 73 -7.80 6.89 -31.09
CA ASP A 73 -8.08 7.81 -29.99
C ASP A 73 -7.78 7.18 -28.63
N ALA A 74 -7.17 7.94 -27.73
CA ALA A 74 -7.06 7.57 -26.34
C ALA A 74 -8.44 7.31 -25.73
N THR A 75 -8.52 6.30 -24.89
CA THR A 75 -9.74 5.92 -24.18
C THR A 75 -9.38 5.21 -22.88
N PHE A 76 -10.40 4.92 -22.09
CA PHE A 76 -10.23 4.06 -20.93
C PHE A 76 -11.40 3.11 -20.75
N TYR A 77 -11.11 2.02 -20.03
CA TYR A 77 -12.08 1.02 -19.62
C TYR A 77 -11.94 0.76 -18.13
N THR A 78 -13.01 0.31 -17.48
CA THR A 78 -12.93 -0.21 -16.13
C THR A 78 -13.51 -1.62 -16.06
N ALA A 79 -13.04 -2.40 -15.10
CA ALA A 79 -13.58 -3.70 -14.78
C ALA A 79 -13.70 -3.81 -13.26
N THR A 80 -14.90 -4.16 -12.79
CA THR A 80 -15.17 -4.43 -11.37
C THR A 80 -15.72 -5.83 -11.26
N GLY A 81 -15.20 -6.62 -10.33
CA GLY A 81 -15.61 -8.01 -10.15
C GLY A 81 -15.34 -8.52 -8.75
N GLN A 82 -15.77 -9.75 -8.49
CA GLN A 82 -15.40 -10.48 -7.28
C GLN A 82 -14.28 -11.46 -7.60
N MET A 83 -13.27 -11.50 -6.74
CA MET A 83 -12.20 -12.49 -6.82
C MET A 83 -12.76 -13.88 -6.48
N ASP A 84 -12.43 -14.86 -7.31
CA ASP A 84 -12.65 -16.28 -7.09
C ASP A 84 -11.30 -16.98 -7.03
N GLY A 85 -10.87 -17.33 -5.81
CA GLY A 85 -9.48 -17.65 -5.53
C GLY A 85 -8.58 -16.53 -6.05
N ASN A 86 -7.59 -16.87 -6.88
CA ASN A 86 -6.63 -15.90 -7.42
C ASN A 86 -7.06 -15.25 -8.74
N SER A 87 -8.28 -15.50 -9.21
CA SER A 87 -8.73 -15.05 -10.53
C SER A 87 -10.01 -14.23 -10.45
N VAL A 88 -10.28 -13.47 -11.50
CA VAL A 88 -11.52 -12.71 -11.69
C VAL A 88 -11.89 -12.69 -13.16
N THR A 89 -13.17 -12.83 -13.45
CA THR A 89 -13.75 -12.52 -14.76
C THR A 89 -14.74 -11.38 -14.56
N ALA A 90 -14.56 -10.29 -15.29
CA ALA A 90 -15.37 -9.09 -15.15
C ALA A 90 -15.64 -8.45 -16.51
N PRO A 91 -16.81 -7.81 -16.70
CA PRO A 91 -17.08 -7.05 -17.92
C PRO A 91 -16.15 -5.85 -17.99
N LEU A 92 -15.51 -5.66 -19.15
CA LEU A 92 -14.67 -4.50 -19.42
C LEU A 92 -15.55 -3.38 -19.99
N MET A 93 -15.88 -2.41 -19.14
CA MET A 93 -16.87 -1.37 -19.37
C MET A 93 -16.23 -0.08 -19.88
N ARG A 94 -16.88 0.53 -20.87
CA ARG A 94 -16.61 1.88 -21.36
C ARG A 94 -17.68 2.85 -20.88
N TYR A 95 -17.28 4.09 -20.62
CA TYR A 95 -18.16 5.20 -20.22
C TYR A 95 -18.01 6.38 -21.17
N LYS A 96 -18.97 7.31 -21.15
CA LYS A 96 -18.95 8.56 -21.92
C LYS A 96 -19.67 9.68 -21.18
N GLY A 97 -19.52 10.92 -21.65
CA GLY A 97 -20.36 12.01 -21.19
C GLY A 97 -19.91 12.70 -19.91
N GLY A 98 -18.80 12.28 -19.28
CA GLY A 98 -18.36 12.87 -18.01
C GLY A 98 -17.53 14.15 -18.15
N ARG A 99 -16.93 14.56 -17.04
CA ARG A 99 -16.20 15.82 -16.88
C ARG A 99 -14.85 15.83 -17.64
N SER A 100 -14.56 16.92 -18.35
CA SER A 100 -13.23 17.23 -18.91
C SER A 100 -12.45 18.19 -18.00
N PHE A 101 -11.15 18.38 -18.25
CA PHE A 101 -10.35 19.34 -17.48
C PHE A 101 -10.89 20.76 -17.59
N GLY A 102 -11.03 21.45 -16.45
CA GLY A 102 -11.54 22.82 -16.38
C GLY A 102 -13.03 22.99 -16.65
N SER A 103 -13.76 21.90 -16.91
CA SER A 103 -15.22 21.94 -17.13
C SER A 103 -16.01 21.85 -15.82
N GLU A 104 -17.30 22.18 -15.90
CA GLU A 104 -18.27 22.02 -14.81
C GLU A 104 -18.41 20.57 -14.36
N ALA A 105 -18.78 20.37 -13.09
CA ALA A 105 -19.01 19.05 -12.52
C ALA A 105 -20.06 18.25 -13.32
N ARG A 106 -19.74 16.99 -13.64
CA ARG A 106 -20.58 16.15 -14.50
C ARG A 106 -20.38 14.66 -14.26
N ASP A 107 -21.48 13.97 -14.00
CA ASP A 107 -21.53 12.50 -14.00
C ASP A 107 -21.45 11.96 -15.44
N ALA A 108 -20.72 10.87 -15.62
CA ALA A 108 -20.72 10.10 -16.84
C ALA A 108 -21.85 9.06 -16.87
N VAL A 109 -22.01 8.41 -18.02
CA VAL A 109 -22.93 7.30 -18.22
C VAL A 109 -22.20 6.10 -18.80
N GLU A 110 -22.69 4.90 -18.49
CA GLU A 110 -22.27 3.67 -19.16
C GLU A 110 -22.52 3.78 -20.67
N ASP A 111 -21.53 3.40 -21.47
CA ASP A 111 -21.64 3.37 -22.93
C ASP A 111 -21.89 1.94 -23.41
N LYS A 112 -20.95 1.03 -23.15
CA LYS A 112 -21.01 -0.39 -23.56
C LYS A 112 -19.97 -1.22 -22.82
N SER A 113 -20.20 -2.53 -22.78
CA SER A 113 -19.14 -3.52 -22.52
C SER A 113 -18.42 -3.85 -23.84
N ILE A 114 -17.10 -4.03 -23.79
CA ILE A 114 -16.30 -4.55 -24.91
C ILE A 114 -15.98 -6.05 -24.76
N GLY A 115 -16.64 -6.73 -23.82
CA GLY A 115 -16.46 -8.15 -23.50
C GLY A 115 -15.86 -8.34 -22.11
N ASP A 116 -15.65 -9.59 -21.73
CA ASP A 116 -15.09 -9.93 -20.42
C ASP A 116 -13.56 -9.96 -20.45
N VAL A 117 -12.95 -9.34 -19.44
CA VAL A 117 -11.53 -9.51 -19.13
C VAL A 117 -11.38 -10.61 -18.08
N ARG A 118 -10.38 -11.46 -18.26
CA ARG A 118 -9.96 -12.44 -17.24
C ARG A 118 -8.60 -12.05 -16.69
N VAL A 119 -8.47 -12.00 -15.38
CA VAL A 119 -7.19 -11.75 -14.70
C VAL A 119 -6.94 -12.91 -13.75
N SER A 120 -5.71 -13.41 -13.71
CA SER A 120 -5.27 -14.42 -12.76
C SER A 120 -3.95 -14.03 -12.15
N PHE A 121 -3.88 -13.98 -10.82
CA PHE A 121 -2.65 -13.62 -10.12
C PHE A 121 -1.90 -14.88 -9.71
N ARG A 122 -0.57 -14.84 -9.87
CA ARG A 122 0.32 -15.88 -9.32
C ARG A 122 0.79 -15.48 -7.93
N ASN A 123 1.03 -14.19 -7.71
CA ASN A 123 1.36 -13.58 -6.43
C ASN A 123 0.92 -12.10 -6.43
N GLY A 124 1.31 -11.36 -5.40
CA GLY A 124 0.94 -9.96 -5.23
C GLY A 124 1.48 -8.99 -6.30
N VAL A 125 2.44 -9.42 -7.13
CA VAL A 125 3.16 -8.55 -8.08
C VAL A 125 3.23 -9.09 -9.51
N ALA A 126 2.70 -10.28 -9.77
CA ALA A 126 2.72 -10.92 -11.08
C ALA A 126 1.44 -11.74 -11.33
N GLY A 127 1.04 -11.80 -12.60
CA GLY A 127 -0.12 -12.55 -13.03
C GLY A 127 -0.26 -12.62 -14.55
N THR A 128 -1.46 -12.93 -15.01
CA THR A 128 -1.86 -12.92 -16.42
C THR A 128 -3.14 -12.13 -16.60
N VAL A 129 -3.29 -11.54 -17.79
CA VAL A 129 -4.53 -10.90 -18.25
C VAL A 129 -4.91 -11.44 -19.62
N GLN A 130 -6.20 -11.69 -19.82
CA GLN A 130 -6.78 -11.97 -21.12
C GLN A 130 -7.86 -10.92 -21.40
N PHE A 131 -7.55 -10.00 -22.31
CA PHE A 131 -8.53 -9.04 -22.81
C PHE A 131 -9.47 -9.68 -23.84
N PRO A 132 -10.68 -9.11 -24.05
CA PRO A 132 -11.58 -9.55 -25.11
C PRO A 132 -10.90 -9.57 -26.48
N GLY A 133 -10.91 -10.75 -27.12
CA GLY A 133 -10.30 -10.93 -28.45
C GLY A 133 -8.77 -11.00 -28.47
N GLU A 134 -8.12 -11.10 -27.32
CA GLU A 134 -6.67 -11.26 -27.19
C GLU A 134 -6.29 -12.61 -26.55
N PRO A 135 -5.10 -13.15 -26.85
CA PRO A 135 -4.55 -14.24 -26.06
C PRO A 135 -4.28 -13.78 -24.62
N GLU A 136 -4.11 -14.74 -23.72
CA GLU A 136 -3.58 -14.47 -22.39
C GLU A 136 -2.14 -13.93 -22.49
N MET A 137 -1.82 -12.90 -21.70
CA MET A 137 -0.50 -12.29 -21.63
C MET A 137 -0.06 -12.11 -20.17
N ALA A 138 1.24 -12.13 -19.93
CA ALA A 138 1.80 -11.83 -18.62
C ALA A 138 1.60 -10.35 -18.25
N ILE A 139 1.27 -10.11 -16.98
CA ILE A 139 1.27 -8.79 -16.37
C ILE A 139 2.14 -8.78 -15.11
N GLU A 140 2.72 -7.63 -14.84
CA GLU A 140 3.49 -7.41 -13.63
C GLU A 140 3.27 -6.01 -13.07
N ARG A 141 3.48 -5.89 -11.76
CA ARG A 141 3.47 -4.63 -11.06
C ARG A 141 4.58 -3.76 -11.62
N PHE A 142 4.23 -2.60 -12.17
CA PHE A 142 5.20 -1.66 -12.72
C PHE A 142 6.13 -1.17 -11.62
N VAL A 143 7.43 -1.37 -11.78
CA VAL A 143 8.45 -0.87 -10.85
C VAL A 143 9.31 0.17 -11.55
N VAL A 144 9.38 1.33 -10.91
CA VAL A 144 10.29 2.40 -11.24
C VAL A 144 11.72 1.91 -10.98
N ARG A 145 12.54 1.80 -12.04
CA ARG A 145 13.82 1.04 -12.02
C ARG A 145 14.77 1.50 -10.92
N SER A 146 15.37 0.54 -10.24
CA SER A 146 16.23 0.76 -9.06
C SER A 146 17.73 0.94 -9.37
N ASP A 147 18.14 1.06 -10.62
CA ASP A 147 19.52 1.33 -11.04
C ASP A 147 19.72 2.76 -11.55
N ASP A 148 18.64 3.47 -11.85
CA ASP A 148 18.68 4.89 -12.16
C ASP A 148 18.93 5.70 -10.87
N ALA A 149 20.06 6.39 -10.81
CA ALA A 149 20.48 7.22 -9.66
C ALA A 149 19.44 8.29 -9.25
N ASN A 150 18.53 8.64 -10.16
CA ASN A 150 17.46 9.63 -9.97
C ASN A 150 16.07 9.01 -9.68
N VAL A 151 15.95 7.69 -9.75
CA VAL A 151 14.68 6.95 -9.87
C VAL A 151 14.60 5.81 -8.83
N THR A 152 15.76 5.36 -8.34
CA THR A 152 15.86 4.77 -7.02
C THR A 152 15.24 5.70 -5.99
N ASN A 153 14.63 5.10 -4.98
CA ASN A 153 14.53 5.74 -3.69
C ASN A 153 15.96 6.19 -3.27
N PRO A 154 16.34 7.49 -3.42
CA PRO A 154 17.75 7.90 -3.47
C PRO A 154 18.49 7.60 -2.17
N ARG A 155 17.74 7.39 -1.09
CA ARG A 155 18.24 7.24 0.27
C ARG A 155 18.64 5.82 0.63
N ALA A 156 18.34 4.84 -0.23
CA ALA A 156 19.04 3.56 -0.16
C ALA A 156 20.51 3.69 -0.57
N GLN A 157 20.95 4.82 -1.14
CA GLN A 157 22.34 5.02 -1.56
C GLN A 157 23.21 5.75 -0.53
N THR A 158 22.60 6.49 0.42
CA THR A 158 23.30 7.37 1.38
C THR A 158 22.75 7.32 2.82
N GLY A 159 21.69 6.54 3.10
CA GLY A 159 21.04 6.49 4.41
C GLY A 159 20.64 5.08 4.89
N ILE A 160 19.85 5.04 5.96
CA ILE A 160 19.35 3.82 6.59
C ILE A 160 17.87 3.64 6.25
N ARG A 161 17.53 2.48 5.67
CA ARG A 161 16.13 2.07 5.48
C ARG A 161 15.70 1.15 6.61
N VAL A 162 14.55 1.45 7.21
CA VAL A 162 14.00 0.67 8.31
C VAL A 162 12.86 -0.20 7.78
N LEU A 163 12.89 -1.48 8.13
CA LEU A 163 11.95 -2.50 7.68
C LEU A 163 11.33 -3.21 8.88
N SER A 164 10.08 -3.61 8.76
CA SER A 164 9.45 -4.59 9.64
C SER A 164 9.29 -5.88 8.86
N MET A 165 9.79 -7.00 9.39
CA MET A 165 9.72 -8.32 8.77
C MET A 165 9.05 -9.30 9.72
N LEU A 166 8.04 -10.01 9.23
CA LEU A 166 7.36 -11.09 9.93
C LEU A 166 7.63 -12.39 9.18
N VAL A 167 8.33 -13.31 9.84
CA VAL A 167 8.61 -14.65 9.30
C VAL A 167 7.42 -15.54 9.61
N LEU A 168 6.79 -16.05 8.56
CA LEU A 168 5.61 -16.90 8.67
C LEU A 168 6.01 -18.38 8.72
N ASP A 169 5.33 -19.17 9.55
CA ASP A 169 5.41 -20.63 9.51
C ASP A 169 4.48 -21.22 8.41
N GLY A 170 4.41 -22.56 8.34
CA GLY A 170 3.57 -23.25 7.36
C GLY A 170 2.06 -23.04 7.53
N GLN A 171 1.64 -22.50 8.66
CA GLN A 171 0.24 -22.16 8.99
C GLN A 171 -0.05 -20.66 8.75
N GLY A 172 0.97 -19.89 8.33
CA GLY A 172 0.88 -18.45 8.16
C GLY A 172 0.87 -17.69 9.49
N ASP A 173 1.29 -18.31 10.58
CA ASP A 173 1.49 -17.67 11.87
C ASP A 173 2.88 -17.05 11.97
N VAL A 174 3.00 -15.96 12.73
CA VAL A 174 4.28 -15.27 12.90
C VAL A 174 5.17 -16.08 13.83
N SER A 175 6.19 -16.71 13.27
CA SER A 175 7.24 -17.43 14.00
C SER A 175 8.31 -16.47 14.55
N ASN A 176 8.63 -15.41 13.81
CA ASN A 176 9.63 -14.42 14.21
C ASN A 176 9.18 -13.02 13.79
N GLN A 177 9.44 -12.04 14.66
CA GLN A 177 9.24 -10.63 14.37
C GLN A 177 10.60 -9.92 14.39
N TRP A 178 10.97 -9.35 13.26
CA TRP A 178 12.20 -8.58 13.11
C TRP A 178 11.92 -7.12 12.75
N LYS A 179 12.74 -6.24 13.33
CA LYS A 179 12.99 -4.91 12.78
C LYS A 179 14.35 -4.98 12.11
N SER A 180 14.47 -4.43 10.91
CA SER A 180 15.72 -4.52 10.15
C SER A 180 16.14 -3.17 9.63
N GLU A 181 17.45 -2.97 9.54
CA GLU A 181 18.06 -1.76 8.98
C GLU A 181 18.90 -2.15 7.78
N LEU A 182 18.51 -1.67 6.59
CA LEU A 182 19.25 -1.86 5.35
C LEU A 182 20.03 -0.58 5.04
N THR A 183 21.35 -0.71 5.00
CA THR A 183 22.28 0.40 4.78
C THR A 183 23.17 0.09 3.59
N ARG A 184 23.40 1.06 2.71
CA ARG A 184 24.43 0.92 1.67
C ARG A 184 25.77 1.39 2.19
N MET A 185 26.75 0.52 2.11
CA MET A 185 28.11 0.75 2.58
C MET A 185 28.89 1.56 1.54
N SER A 186 30.00 2.16 1.96
CA SER A 186 30.87 2.98 1.10
C SER A 186 31.49 2.20 -0.08
N ASP A 187 31.59 0.87 0.04
CA ASP A 187 32.06 -0.02 -1.03
C ASP A 187 30.96 -0.42 -2.03
N GLY A 188 29.75 0.13 -1.87
CA GLY A 188 28.61 -0.10 -2.76
C GLY A 188 27.75 -1.32 -2.40
N ARG A 189 28.19 -2.20 -1.49
CA ARG A 189 27.41 -3.35 -0.99
C ARG A 189 26.33 -2.88 -0.01
N PHE A 190 25.30 -3.69 0.17
CA PHE A 190 24.29 -3.45 1.20
C PHE A 190 24.60 -4.30 2.43
N ARG A 191 24.30 -3.75 3.61
CA ARG A 191 24.29 -4.47 4.88
C ARG A 191 22.88 -4.45 5.45
N LEU A 192 22.39 -5.62 5.83
CA LEU A 192 21.12 -5.77 6.54
C LEU A 192 21.40 -6.16 7.98
N THR A 193 21.12 -5.26 8.92
CA THR A 193 21.14 -5.56 10.35
C THR A 193 19.77 -6.09 10.75
N LEU A 194 19.72 -7.31 11.27
CA LEU A 194 18.51 -7.95 11.77
C LEU A 194 18.42 -7.77 13.28
N MET A 195 17.28 -7.24 13.74
CA MET A 195 16.98 -7.05 15.15
C MET A 195 15.72 -7.82 15.51
N GLU A 196 15.79 -8.59 16.60
CA GLU A 196 14.69 -9.44 17.05
C GLU A 196 13.89 -8.74 18.13
N ALA A 197 12.56 -8.85 18.04
CA ALA A 197 11.66 -8.33 19.06
C ALA A 197 11.74 -9.19 20.33
N GLN A 198 12.00 -8.55 21.46
CA GLN A 198 11.88 -9.11 22.79
C GLN A 198 10.59 -8.60 23.45
N ALA A 199 9.93 -9.45 24.24
CA ALA A 199 8.77 -9.03 25.03
C ALA A 199 9.17 -7.90 26.00
N GLY A 200 8.37 -6.83 26.04
CA GLY A 200 8.64 -5.64 26.87
C GLY A 200 7.38 -5.10 27.53
N TYR A 201 7.52 -4.41 28.68
CA TYR A 201 6.40 -3.89 29.47
C TYR A 201 5.62 -2.78 28.74
N ASN A 202 6.32 -1.90 28.00
CA ASN A 202 5.72 -0.76 27.29
C ASN A 202 5.74 -0.88 25.75
N THR A 203 6.87 -1.24 25.15
CA THR A 203 7.02 -1.49 23.70
C THR A 203 7.98 -2.67 23.50
N PRO A 204 7.88 -3.42 22.39
CA PRO A 204 8.89 -4.44 22.10
C PRO A 204 10.26 -3.78 21.96
N TYR A 205 11.24 -4.30 22.71
CA TYR A 205 12.63 -3.90 22.57
C TYR A 205 13.26 -4.73 21.46
N PHE A 206 14.06 -4.10 20.60
CA PHE A 206 14.73 -4.79 19.50
C PHE A 206 16.22 -4.89 19.78
N THR A 207 16.74 -6.11 19.72
CA THR A 207 18.17 -6.37 19.91
C THR A 207 18.73 -6.92 18.61
N ALA A 208 19.78 -6.27 18.09
CA ALA A 208 20.50 -6.76 16.92
C ALA A 208 21.07 -8.14 17.24
N PHE A 209 20.83 -9.10 16.34
CA PHE A 209 21.35 -10.45 16.50
C PHE A 209 22.23 -10.89 15.34
N GLU A 210 22.02 -10.37 14.13
CA GLU A 210 22.79 -10.72 12.94
C GLU A 210 22.98 -9.54 12.00
N GLU A 211 24.09 -9.56 11.27
CA GLU A 211 24.34 -8.69 10.12
C GLU A 211 24.61 -9.54 8.89
N LEU A 212 23.92 -9.23 7.79
CA LEU A 212 24.05 -9.93 6.52
C LEU A 212 24.62 -9.00 5.44
N ASN A 213 25.46 -9.54 4.57
CA ASN A 213 25.86 -8.88 3.34
C ASN A 213 24.77 -9.11 2.29
N CYS A 214 24.34 -8.04 1.63
CA CYS A 214 23.26 -8.06 0.67
C CYS A 214 23.69 -7.49 -0.68
N GLU A 215 23.18 -8.10 -1.74
CA GLU A 215 23.38 -7.71 -3.13
C GLU A 215 22.04 -7.43 -3.79
N LEU A 216 21.94 -6.29 -4.49
CA LEU A 216 20.77 -5.94 -5.29
C LEU A 216 20.70 -6.87 -6.51
N GLN A 217 19.53 -7.45 -6.74
CA GLN A 217 19.27 -8.42 -7.81
C GLN A 217 18.44 -7.76 -8.92
N GLY A 218 19.05 -7.55 -10.09
CA GLY A 218 18.39 -6.96 -11.24
C GLY A 218 18.03 -5.48 -11.04
N GLN A 219 16.90 -5.06 -11.60
CA GLN A 219 16.46 -3.65 -11.65
C GLN A 219 15.24 -3.36 -10.77
N ARG A 220 14.84 -4.33 -9.98
CA ARG A 220 13.81 -4.20 -8.95
C ARG A 220 14.51 -4.03 -7.61
N ALA A 221 13.82 -3.47 -6.62
CA ALA A 221 14.29 -3.35 -5.26
C ALA A 221 14.27 -4.72 -4.55
N ARG A 222 15.03 -5.69 -5.07
CA ARG A 222 15.17 -7.07 -4.60
C ARG A 222 16.59 -7.29 -4.11
N TRP A 223 16.77 -7.78 -2.89
CA TRP A 223 18.08 -8.06 -2.32
C TRP A 223 18.21 -9.54 -1.96
N HIS A 224 19.36 -10.11 -2.29
CA HIS A 224 19.78 -11.41 -1.78
C HIS A 224 20.85 -11.19 -0.71
N CYS A 225 20.61 -11.73 0.48
CA CYS A 225 21.40 -11.52 1.67
C CYS A 225 21.94 -12.85 2.19
N SER A 226 23.22 -12.86 2.57
CA SER A 226 23.90 -14.01 3.15
C SER A 226 24.88 -13.57 4.24
N HIS A 227 25.23 -14.51 5.12
CA HIS A 227 26.17 -14.22 6.18
C HIS A 227 27.59 -13.99 5.59
N PRO A 228 28.33 -12.94 6.01
CA PRO A 228 29.68 -12.65 5.49
C PRO A 228 30.67 -13.80 5.64
N ASN A 229 30.51 -14.61 6.68
CA ASN A 229 31.29 -15.84 6.91
C ASN A 229 30.42 -17.06 6.60
N THR A 230 30.88 -17.89 5.66
CA THR A 230 30.24 -19.17 5.31
C THR A 230 30.81 -20.36 6.09
N ALA A 231 31.89 -20.16 6.85
CA ALA A 231 32.46 -21.18 7.71
C ALA A 231 31.53 -21.45 8.90
N THR A 232 31.15 -22.71 9.10
CA THR A 232 30.37 -23.15 10.26
C THR A 232 31.15 -22.81 11.54
N PRO A 233 30.61 -22.01 12.48
CA PRO A 233 31.33 -21.67 13.70
C PRO A 233 31.63 -22.95 14.49
N ALA A 234 32.88 -23.10 14.90
CA ALA A 234 33.44 -24.40 15.26
C ALA A 234 32.98 -24.99 16.60
N ASN A 235 32.07 -24.37 17.36
CA ASN A 235 31.59 -24.92 18.63
C ASN A 235 30.17 -24.41 18.98
N ASP A 236 29.37 -25.32 19.53
CA ASP A 236 27.96 -25.20 19.94
C ASP A 236 27.67 -24.00 20.88
N ALA A 237 27.09 -22.94 20.32
CA ALA A 237 26.22 -21.93 20.99
C ALA A 237 25.89 -20.74 20.06
N ALA A 238 26.71 -20.48 19.02
CA ALA A 238 26.55 -19.32 18.13
C ALA A 238 26.68 -19.71 16.65
N SER A 239 25.93 -20.71 16.19
CA SER A 239 25.64 -20.83 14.76
C SER A 239 24.81 -19.63 14.32
N TYR A 240 25.14 -19.05 13.16
CA TYR A 240 24.26 -18.07 12.50
C TYR A 240 22.83 -18.64 12.46
N ARG A 241 21.79 -17.83 12.66
CA ARG A 241 20.39 -18.24 12.56
C ARG A 241 19.89 -18.14 11.13
N VAL A 242 20.37 -17.18 10.36
CA VAL A 242 19.99 -17.01 8.95
C VAL A 242 21.07 -17.58 8.02
N ALA A 243 20.70 -18.59 7.23
CA ALA A 243 21.56 -19.14 6.18
C ALA A 243 21.53 -18.28 4.92
N ALA A 244 20.33 -17.90 4.48
CA ALA A 244 20.10 -17.03 3.34
C ALA A 244 18.75 -16.31 3.50
N LEU A 245 18.66 -15.08 3.01
CA LEU A 245 17.45 -14.29 3.04
C LEU A 245 17.32 -13.52 1.73
N THR A 246 16.18 -13.62 1.06
CA THR A 246 15.87 -12.81 -0.12
C THR A 246 14.62 -12.00 0.16
N PHE A 247 14.63 -10.71 -0.16
CA PHE A 247 13.43 -9.88 -0.02
C PHE A 247 13.32 -8.85 -1.13
N GLU A 248 12.10 -8.44 -1.44
CA GLU A 248 11.77 -7.39 -2.38
C GLU A 248 10.88 -6.34 -1.70
N LEU A 249 11.17 -5.08 -1.98
CA LEU A 249 10.33 -3.95 -1.60
C LEU A 249 9.53 -3.49 -2.81
N VAL A 250 8.23 -3.39 -2.63
CA VAL A 250 7.34 -2.85 -3.64
C VAL A 250 6.47 -1.81 -2.97
N GLY A 251 6.81 -0.53 -3.16
CA GLY A 251 6.18 0.56 -2.42
C GLY A 251 6.33 0.39 -0.89
N TYR A 252 5.18 0.25 -0.22
CA TYR A 252 5.10 0.00 1.22
C TYR A 252 5.36 -1.47 1.60
N ASP A 253 4.97 -2.41 0.74
CA ASP A 253 4.99 -3.82 1.08
C ASP A 253 6.40 -4.42 0.96
N LEU A 254 6.69 -5.35 1.87
CA LEU A 254 7.87 -6.20 1.83
C LEU A 254 7.43 -7.65 1.69
N VAL A 255 8.10 -8.37 0.80
CA VAL A 255 7.90 -9.79 0.59
C VAL A 255 9.24 -10.49 0.45
N GLY A 256 9.37 -11.73 0.90
CA GLY A 256 10.62 -12.44 0.79
C GLY A 256 10.56 -13.88 1.27
N SER A 257 11.74 -14.48 1.38
CA SER A 257 11.95 -15.79 1.94
C SER A 257 13.20 -15.82 2.80
N VAL A 258 13.19 -16.64 3.84
CA VAL A 258 14.34 -16.87 4.70
C VAL A 258 14.56 -18.36 4.91
N GLN A 259 15.81 -18.77 4.77
CA GLN A 259 16.29 -20.08 5.17
C GLN A 259 16.98 -19.94 6.52
N LEU A 260 16.38 -20.50 7.57
CA LEU A 260 17.01 -20.58 8.88
C LEU A 260 18.00 -21.74 8.92
N GLN A 261 19.10 -21.57 9.66
CA GLN A 261 20.10 -22.60 9.92
C GLN A 261 19.50 -23.74 10.75
N GLY A 262 19.87 -24.98 10.41
CA GLY A 262 19.29 -26.19 11.02
C GLY A 262 17.87 -26.53 10.56
N ALA A 263 17.19 -25.67 9.80
CA ALA A 263 15.93 -26.05 9.15
C ALA A 263 16.20 -27.07 8.03
N PRO A 264 15.32 -28.08 7.83
CA PRO A 264 15.48 -29.05 6.76
C PRO A 264 15.70 -28.36 5.41
N ALA A 265 16.63 -28.89 4.61
CA ALA A 265 16.90 -28.38 3.26
C ALA A 265 15.60 -28.30 2.45
N GLY A 266 15.31 -27.12 1.88
CA GLY A 266 14.10 -26.87 1.07
C GLY A 266 12.90 -26.31 1.82
N LYS A 267 12.99 -26.01 3.14
CA LYS A 267 11.94 -25.32 3.90
C LYS A 267 12.26 -23.83 4.11
N ALA A 268 12.34 -23.06 3.02
CA ALA A 268 12.38 -21.62 3.13
C ALA A 268 11.03 -21.11 3.68
N GLN A 269 11.07 -20.26 4.70
CA GLN A 269 9.89 -19.62 5.27
C GLN A 269 9.59 -18.33 4.54
N THR A 270 8.31 -18.01 4.40
CA THR A 270 7.87 -16.75 3.78
C THR A 270 8.08 -15.59 4.74
N ILE A 271 8.59 -14.48 4.22
CA ILE A 271 8.60 -13.19 4.91
C ILE A 271 7.49 -12.34 4.31
N THR A 272 6.64 -11.79 5.16
CA THR A 272 5.79 -10.63 4.84
C THR A 272 6.21 -9.47 5.72
N GLY A 273 6.02 -8.24 5.25
CA GLY A 273 6.39 -7.09 6.06
C GLY A 273 6.07 -5.78 5.39
N TYR A 274 6.72 -4.74 5.87
CA TYR A 274 6.54 -3.40 5.35
C TYR A 274 7.79 -2.54 5.51
N ASN A 275 7.95 -1.63 4.56
CA ASN A 275 8.93 -0.56 4.56
C ASN A 275 8.42 0.53 5.50
N LEU A 276 9.13 0.77 6.60
CA LEU A 276 8.76 1.80 7.58
C LEU A 276 9.21 3.20 7.12
N GLY A 277 10.27 3.26 6.34
CA GLY A 277 10.83 4.52 5.87
C GLY A 277 12.33 4.45 5.67
N ALA A 278 12.90 5.60 5.31
CA ALA A 278 14.34 5.77 5.22
C ALA A 278 14.74 7.13 5.78
N HIS A 279 15.91 7.21 6.40
CA HIS A 279 16.45 8.46 6.91
C HIS A 279 17.94 8.57 6.63
N GLU A 280 18.39 9.79 6.40
CA GLU A 280 19.79 10.15 6.28
C GLU A 280 20.06 11.35 7.19
N VAL A 281 21.13 11.25 7.98
CA VAL A 281 21.59 12.33 8.84
C VAL A 281 22.66 13.11 8.10
N GLY A 282 22.32 14.33 7.72
CA GLY A 282 23.20 15.24 7.00
C GLY A 282 24.18 16.00 7.90
N GLY A 283 24.79 17.03 7.31
CA GLY A 283 25.77 17.87 7.98
C GLY A 283 25.22 18.58 9.22
N ARG A 284 26.13 18.89 10.14
CA ARG A 284 25.84 19.69 11.33
C ARG A 284 26.28 21.13 11.09
N ARG A 285 25.46 22.09 11.51
CA ARG A 285 25.83 23.52 11.56
C ARG A 285 25.52 24.09 12.93
N GLN A 286 26.31 25.08 13.35
CA GLN A 286 26.09 25.77 14.62
C GLN A 286 25.45 27.14 14.36
N GLU A 287 24.40 27.45 15.11
CA GLU A 287 23.73 28.74 15.10
C GLU A 287 23.49 29.18 16.55
N GLY A 288 24.29 30.16 17.02
CA GLY A 288 24.36 30.51 18.44
C GLY A 288 24.75 29.30 19.30
N ASN A 289 23.92 28.96 20.28
CA ASN A 289 24.10 27.82 21.18
C ASN A 289 23.42 26.53 20.68
N THR A 290 22.90 26.52 19.45
CA THR A 290 22.20 25.37 18.85
C THR A 290 23.05 24.72 17.77
N THR A 291 23.29 23.42 17.90
CA THR A 291 23.80 22.57 16.82
C THR A 291 22.61 22.00 16.06
N TRP A 292 22.42 22.46 14.83
CA TRP A 292 21.43 21.94 13.90
C TRP A 292 22.00 20.78 13.10
N THR A 293 21.23 19.71 13.00
CA THR A 293 21.52 18.57 12.12
C THR A 293 20.40 18.46 11.08
N THR A 294 20.73 18.44 9.79
CA THR A 294 19.71 18.17 8.78
C THR A 294 19.38 16.68 8.78
N SER A 295 18.10 16.33 8.78
CA SER A 295 17.62 14.96 8.64
C SER A 295 16.71 14.90 7.41
N VAL A 296 16.96 13.95 6.52
CA VAL A 296 16.17 13.81 5.30
C VAL A 296 15.41 12.49 5.41
N GLU A 297 14.09 12.56 5.61
CA GLU A 297 13.23 11.41 5.97
C GLU A 297 12.16 11.07 4.92
N GLN A 298 11.96 9.79 4.66
CA GLN A 298 10.82 9.27 3.91
C GLN A 298 10.02 8.45 4.87
N ASN A 299 8.75 8.80 5.03
CA ASN A 299 7.92 8.28 6.10
C ASN A 299 6.81 7.44 5.49
N TYR A 300 6.84 6.15 5.84
CA TYR A 300 5.70 5.24 5.69
C TYR A 300 5.09 4.87 7.06
N GLN A 301 5.47 5.54 8.15
CA GLN A 301 4.66 5.54 9.38
C GLN A 301 4.65 6.94 9.99
N ARG A 302 3.56 7.28 10.69
CA ARG A 302 3.50 8.44 11.57
C ARG A 302 4.59 8.33 12.65
N GLY A 303 5.35 9.40 12.87
CA GLY A 303 6.16 9.57 14.08
C GLY A 303 7.51 8.84 14.15
N LEU A 304 7.96 8.13 13.11
CA LEU A 304 9.23 7.38 13.17
C LEU A 304 10.47 8.26 13.44
N PHE A 305 10.46 9.52 13.00
CA PHE A 305 11.65 10.39 13.06
C PHE A 305 11.38 11.81 13.58
N LEU A 306 10.31 12.00 14.35
CA LEU A 306 10.02 13.29 15.00
C LEU A 306 11.04 13.56 16.12
N ARG A 307 12.03 14.43 15.88
CA ARG A 307 12.93 14.93 16.92
C ARG A 307 13.02 16.45 16.88
N GLY A 308 12.53 17.11 17.92
CA GLY A 308 12.74 18.52 18.15
C GLY A 308 12.16 18.98 19.48
N GLY A 309 13.01 19.44 20.38
CA GLY A 309 12.64 20.17 21.59
C GLY A 309 13.66 21.28 21.86
N ALA A 310 13.20 22.45 22.29
CA ALA A 310 14.05 23.60 22.62
C ALA A 310 14.56 23.52 24.07
N CYS A 311 15.81 23.93 24.32
CA CYS A 311 16.41 24.05 25.67
C CYS A 311 17.35 25.29 25.73
N GLN A 312 17.75 25.74 26.92
CA GLN A 312 18.33 27.07 27.14
C GLN A 312 19.88 27.14 27.25
N VAL A 313 20.60 26.00 27.33
CA VAL A 313 22.05 26.00 27.63
C VAL A 313 22.92 25.54 26.44
N SER A 314 22.65 24.37 25.86
CA SER A 314 23.20 23.89 24.59
C SER A 314 22.18 22.95 23.96
N CYS A 315 21.82 23.17 22.69
CA CYS A 315 20.77 22.40 22.02
C CYS A 315 21.30 21.59 20.85
N PHE A 316 20.84 20.35 20.75
CA PHE A 316 20.83 19.62 19.50
C PHE A 316 19.43 19.70 18.91
N SER A 317 19.30 20.24 17.71
CA SER A 317 18.03 20.36 17.00
C SER A 317 18.14 19.74 15.63
N THR A 318 17.02 19.28 15.08
CA THR A 318 16.98 18.60 13.79
C THR A 318 16.10 19.39 12.81
N GLU A 319 16.61 19.57 11.60
CA GLU A 319 15.87 20.12 10.48
C GLU A 319 15.41 18.99 9.57
N ASN A 320 14.13 18.62 9.67
CA ASN A 320 13.59 17.51 8.92
C ASN A 320 13.13 17.95 7.53
N VAL A 321 13.57 17.23 6.50
CA VAL A 321 13.04 17.29 5.14
C VAL A 321 12.25 15.99 4.93
N SER A 322 10.94 16.06 5.16
CA SER A 322 10.06 14.88 5.18
C SER A 322 9.33 14.69 3.85
N THR A 323 9.45 13.49 3.30
CA THR A 323 8.61 12.99 2.20
C THR A 323 7.58 12.00 2.76
N LEU A 324 6.29 12.33 2.64
CA LEU A 324 5.16 11.52 3.09
C LEU A 324 4.73 10.55 2.00
N MET A 325 4.63 9.25 2.30
CA MET A 325 4.38 8.20 1.30
C MET A 325 2.93 7.67 1.32
N PRO A 326 1.97 8.26 0.58
CA PRO A 326 0.56 7.87 0.58
C PRO A 326 0.37 6.44 0.05
N ILE A 327 -0.82 5.89 0.23
CA ILE A 327 -1.14 4.56 -0.30
C ILE A 327 -1.37 4.62 -1.83
N ASN A 328 -0.79 3.65 -2.53
CA ASN A 328 -1.01 3.49 -3.96
C ASN A 328 -2.39 2.88 -4.25
N GLY A 329 -2.86 3.05 -5.49
CA GLY A 329 -4.11 2.46 -5.98
C GLY A 329 -5.08 3.48 -6.55
N THR A 330 -6.38 3.19 -6.45
CA THR A 330 -7.42 4.03 -7.01
C THR A 330 -7.86 5.13 -6.03
N TRP A 331 -7.92 6.35 -6.54
CA TRP A 331 -8.32 7.56 -5.84
C TRP A 331 -9.46 8.25 -6.57
N VAL A 332 -10.20 9.07 -5.81
CA VAL A 332 -11.36 9.84 -6.29
C VAL A 332 -11.27 11.27 -5.78
N VAL A 333 -11.85 12.20 -6.54
CA VAL A 333 -12.15 13.56 -6.04
C VAL A 333 -13.35 13.43 -5.11
N GLU A 334 -13.24 13.91 -3.87
CA GLU A 334 -14.27 13.69 -2.84
C GLU A 334 -15.64 14.25 -3.25
N ASP A 335 -15.66 15.45 -3.83
CA ASP A 335 -16.88 16.11 -4.30
C ASP A 335 -17.52 15.40 -5.50
N GLU A 336 -16.78 14.52 -6.19
CA GLU A 336 -17.26 13.73 -7.32
C GLU A 336 -17.71 12.31 -6.91
N LEU A 337 -17.70 11.97 -5.61
CA LEU A 337 -18.13 10.67 -5.09
C LEU A 337 -19.66 10.55 -5.00
N THR A 338 -20.35 10.65 -6.14
CA THR A 338 -21.82 10.71 -6.24
C THR A 338 -22.49 9.33 -6.30
N GLY A 339 -21.70 8.25 -6.39
CA GLY A 339 -22.19 6.88 -6.64
C GLY A 339 -22.52 6.61 -8.11
N LYS A 340 -22.24 7.56 -9.02
CA LYS A 340 -22.38 7.39 -10.47
C LYS A 340 -21.00 7.36 -11.15
N PRO A 341 -20.91 6.89 -12.41
CA PRO A 341 -19.67 6.96 -13.17
C PRO A 341 -19.18 8.39 -13.31
N GLY A 342 -17.86 8.57 -13.35
CA GLY A 342 -17.22 9.89 -13.41
C GLY A 342 -15.79 9.78 -13.89
N ARG A 343 -14.94 10.71 -13.44
CA ARG A 343 -13.49 10.61 -13.62
C ARG A 343 -12.90 9.75 -12.50
N GLY A 344 -11.77 9.10 -12.79
CA GLY A 344 -11.04 8.29 -11.81
C GLY A 344 -9.57 8.64 -11.81
N LEU A 345 -8.91 8.40 -10.68
CA LEU A 345 -7.48 8.63 -10.51
C LEU A 345 -6.80 7.31 -10.14
N ALA A 346 -5.67 7.01 -10.75
CA ALA A 346 -4.74 6.03 -10.20
C ALA A 346 -3.45 6.75 -9.81
N LEU A 347 -3.07 6.59 -8.54
CA LEU A 347 -1.87 7.19 -7.97
C LEU A 347 -0.92 6.08 -7.57
N ASP A 348 0.34 6.25 -7.96
CA ASP A 348 1.40 5.32 -7.65
C ASP A 348 2.70 6.08 -7.34
N ILE A 349 3.05 6.13 -6.05
CA ILE A 349 4.26 6.77 -5.56
C ILE A 349 5.30 5.69 -5.25
N GLN A 350 6.45 5.78 -5.93
CA GLN A 350 7.56 4.86 -5.81
C GLN A 350 8.84 5.64 -5.50
N GLY A 351 9.27 5.59 -4.23
CA GLY A 351 10.41 6.39 -3.76
C GLY A 351 10.16 7.89 -3.92
N ASN A 352 10.92 8.55 -4.80
CA ASN A 352 10.77 9.97 -5.11
C ASN A 352 10.07 10.21 -6.46
N THR A 353 9.36 9.23 -7.00
CA THR A 353 8.61 9.38 -8.26
C THR A 353 7.12 9.25 -7.97
N ALA A 354 6.35 10.25 -8.35
CA ALA A 354 4.90 10.16 -8.42
C ALA A 354 4.50 9.83 -9.86
N ILE A 355 3.64 8.84 -10.03
CA ILE A 355 2.97 8.50 -11.28
C ILE A 355 1.47 8.75 -11.05
N LEU A 356 0.88 9.57 -11.91
CA LEU A 356 -0.54 9.88 -11.86
C LEU A 356 -1.18 9.55 -13.20
N GLN A 357 -2.27 8.80 -13.15
CA GLN A 357 -3.14 8.52 -14.29
C GLN A 357 -4.51 9.12 -13.99
N VAL A 358 -5.01 9.94 -14.91
CA VAL A 358 -6.32 10.57 -14.82
C VAL A 358 -7.19 10.05 -15.94
N TYR A 359 -8.21 9.30 -15.55
CA TYR A 359 -9.22 8.73 -16.44
C TYR A 359 -10.39 9.71 -16.52
N HIS A 360 -10.54 10.37 -17.65
CA HIS A 360 -11.49 11.48 -17.78
C HIS A 360 -12.06 11.58 -19.20
N TYR A 361 -12.66 12.72 -19.53
CA TYR A 361 -13.31 12.93 -20.81
C TYR A 361 -12.69 14.15 -21.50
N ARG A 362 -12.74 14.17 -22.83
CA ARG A 362 -12.39 15.36 -23.62
C ARG A 362 -13.62 16.28 -23.72
N ASP A 363 -13.45 17.46 -24.30
CA ASP A 363 -14.54 18.43 -24.49
C ASP A 363 -15.64 17.92 -25.43
N ASP A 364 -15.31 16.96 -26.32
CA ASP A 364 -16.26 16.22 -27.17
C ASP A 364 -17.01 15.10 -26.41
N LEU A 365 -16.79 15.00 -25.09
CA LEU A 365 -17.39 14.05 -24.16
C LEU A 365 -17.00 12.59 -24.40
N GLN A 366 -15.99 12.34 -25.25
CA GLN A 366 -15.41 11.01 -25.40
C GLN A 366 -14.45 10.71 -24.25
N PRO A 367 -14.41 9.46 -23.76
CA PRO A 367 -13.44 9.04 -22.76
C PRO A 367 -12.03 9.18 -23.32
N SER A 368 -11.10 9.63 -22.48
CA SER A 368 -9.67 9.70 -22.74
C SER A 368 -8.92 9.51 -21.42
N PHE A 369 -7.60 9.55 -21.48
CA PHE A 369 -6.77 9.58 -20.29
C PHE A 369 -5.66 10.61 -20.47
N HIS A 370 -5.22 11.19 -19.36
CA HIS A 370 -3.92 11.84 -19.28
C HIS A 370 -3.09 11.12 -18.22
N MET A 371 -1.79 11.07 -18.41
CA MET A 371 -0.89 10.51 -17.42
C MET A 371 0.44 11.25 -17.41
N GLY A 372 1.18 11.09 -16.34
CA GLY A 372 2.56 11.51 -16.29
C GLY A 372 3.26 11.07 -15.02
N SER A 373 4.54 11.38 -14.97
CA SER A 373 5.37 11.15 -13.80
C SER A 373 6.25 12.35 -13.49
N ALA A 374 6.50 12.61 -12.23
CA ALA A 374 7.42 13.66 -11.80
C ALA A 374 8.14 13.30 -10.50
N ALA A 375 9.15 14.09 -10.17
CA ALA A 375 9.78 14.04 -8.86
C ALA A 375 8.74 14.38 -7.78
N TYR A 376 8.70 13.56 -6.74
CA TYR A 376 7.86 13.68 -5.56
C TYR A 376 8.74 13.94 -4.34
N LEU A 377 8.63 15.14 -3.78
CA LEU A 377 9.62 15.69 -2.86
C LEU A 377 8.92 16.38 -1.69
N SER A 378 9.68 16.60 -0.61
CA SER A 378 9.26 17.46 0.49
C SER A 378 9.04 18.89 0.01
N LYS A 379 8.04 19.58 0.56
CA LYS A 379 7.78 21.02 0.31
C LYS A 379 8.82 21.94 0.95
N GLY A 380 9.67 21.40 1.84
CA GLY A 380 10.79 22.13 2.41
C GLY A 380 11.18 21.70 3.82
N VAL A 381 12.20 22.35 4.36
CA VAL A 381 12.68 22.14 5.72
C VAL A 381 11.57 22.43 6.74
N LYS A 382 11.41 21.55 7.73
CA LYS A 382 10.35 21.60 8.76
C LYS A 382 8.91 21.53 8.21
N SER A 383 8.74 21.27 6.92
CA SER A 383 7.43 20.99 6.34
C SER A 383 7.11 19.50 6.46
N MET A 384 5.89 19.20 6.88
CA MET A 384 5.31 17.86 6.70
C MET A 384 4.33 17.87 5.53
N ALA A 385 4.75 18.44 4.41
CA ALA A 385 4.04 18.34 3.15
C ALA A 385 4.97 17.82 2.07
N SER A 386 4.40 17.07 1.14
CA SER A 386 5.08 16.49 0.00
C SER A 386 4.30 16.78 -1.26
N VAL A 387 5.02 17.16 -2.31
CA VAL A 387 4.45 17.75 -3.51
C VAL A 387 5.03 17.12 -4.77
N ALA A 388 4.22 17.11 -5.83
CA ALA A 388 4.67 16.86 -7.19
C ALA A 388 3.92 17.77 -8.18
N SER A 389 4.63 18.27 -9.18
CA SER A 389 4.07 18.97 -10.33
C SER A 389 4.20 18.07 -11.55
N ILE A 390 3.12 17.38 -11.89
CA ILE A 390 3.13 16.25 -12.82
C ILE A 390 2.59 16.71 -14.19
N PRO A 391 3.36 16.63 -15.28
CA PRO A 391 2.83 16.94 -16.61
C PRO A 391 1.72 15.95 -16.96
N MET A 392 0.59 16.46 -17.46
CA MET A 392 -0.54 15.64 -17.89
C MET A 392 -0.46 15.48 -19.40
N ASP A 393 0.17 14.41 -19.85
CA ASP A 393 0.36 14.06 -21.25
C ASP A 393 -0.79 13.20 -21.79
N GLU A 394 -1.20 13.48 -23.03
CA GLU A 394 -2.10 12.65 -23.83
C GLU A 394 -1.31 11.93 -24.93
N TYR A 395 -1.69 10.68 -25.19
CA TYR A 395 -1.09 9.85 -26.24
C TYR A 395 -2.15 9.41 -27.24
N ALA A 396 -1.73 8.97 -28.43
CA ALA A 396 -2.63 8.46 -29.45
C ALA A 396 -2.00 7.38 -30.32
N GLY A 397 -2.85 6.64 -31.02
CA GLY A 397 -2.44 5.64 -32.01
C GLY A 397 -1.76 4.43 -31.40
N GLY A 398 -1.97 4.11 -30.12
CA GLY A 398 -1.49 2.85 -29.55
C GLY A 398 -2.41 1.67 -29.82
N ARG A 399 -2.05 0.52 -29.26
CA ARG A 399 -2.80 -0.73 -29.36
C ARG A 399 -4.23 -0.60 -28.80
N SER A 400 -5.22 -0.90 -29.63
CA SER A 400 -6.60 -1.08 -29.18
C SER A 400 -6.84 -2.48 -28.60
N VAL A 401 -7.88 -2.61 -27.77
CA VAL A 401 -8.27 -3.93 -27.23
C VAL A 401 -8.68 -4.86 -28.37
N GLY A 402 -8.07 -6.06 -28.43
CA GLY A 402 -8.21 -7.01 -29.54
C GLY A 402 -7.41 -6.62 -30.80
N GLY A 403 -6.67 -5.51 -30.76
CA GLY A 403 -5.87 -5.00 -31.87
C GLY A 403 -4.46 -5.57 -31.93
N ALA A 404 -3.79 -5.33 -33.05
CA ALA A 404 -2.38 -5.67 -33.22
C ALA A 404 -1.46 -4.85 -32.31
N LYS A 405 -0.29 -5.40 -31.96
CA LYS A 405 0.72 -4.69 -31.15
C LYS A 405 1.13 -3.40 -31.85
N GLN A 406 0.98 -2.27 -31.16
CA GLN A 406 1.24 -0.93 -31.68
C GLN A 406 1.59 0.02 -30.54
N SER A 407 2.74 0.70 -30.65
CA SER A 407 3.12 1.76 -29.72
C SER A 407 2.32 3.02 -30.01
N ALA A 408 1.98 3.75 -28.96
CA ALA A 408 1.38 5.06 -29.08
C ALA A 408 2.43 6.15 -29.33
N GLN A 409 1.95 7.33 -29.68
CA GLN A 409 2.73 8.54 -29.88
C GLN A 409 2.19 9.62 -28.95
N TRP A 410 3.10 10.45 -28.44
CA TRP A 410 2.71 11.66 -27.70
C TRP A 410 1.87 12.55 -28.62
N ARG A 411 0.75 13.05 -28.11
CA ARG A 411 -0.19 13.91 -28.85
C ARG A 411 -0.15 15.34 -28.34
N SER A 412 -0.32 15.53 -27.03
CA SER A 412 -0.43 16.86 -26.42
C SER A 412 -0.14 16.81 -24.91
N GLN A 413 -0.03 17.97 -24.28
CA GLN A 413 0.07 18.13 -22.82
C GLN A 413 -0.96 19.15 -22.34
N ALA A 414 -1.87 18.76 -21.44
CA ALA A 414 -2.96 19.61 -20.95
C ALA A 414 -2.54 20.63 -19.88
N GLY A 415 -1.33 20.51 -19.34
CA GLY A 415 -0.82 21.31 -18.23
C GLY A 415 -0.20 20.42 -17.17
N HIS A 416 -0.07 20.93 -15.94
CA HIS A 416 0.49 20.19 -14.82
C HIS A 416 -0.56 19.98 -13.74
N ALA A 417 -0.65 18.74 -13.24
CA ALA A 417 -1.37 18.46 -12.01
C ALA A 417 -0.47 18.78 -10.80
N GLN A 418 -1.01 19.53 -9.83
CA GLN A 418 -0.33 19.78 -8.55
C GLN A 418 -0.86 18.82 -7.49
N LEU A 419 -0.01 17.91 -7.03
CA LEU A 419 -0.34 16.94 -6.00
C LEU A 419 0.29 17.38 -4.68
N GLU A 420 -0.47 17.38 -3.60
CA GLU A 420 0.05 17.65 -2.25
C GLU A 420 -0.54 16.68 -1.21
N PHE A 421 0.34 16.06 -0.44
CA PHE A 421 0.01 15.34 0.78
C PHE A 421 0.64 16.07 1.95
N ALA A 422 -0.16 16.41 2.96
CA ALA A 422 0.31 17.19 4.09
C ALA A 422 -0.18 16.58 5.41
N TYR A 423 0.64 16.73 6.45
CA TYR A 423 0.33 16.39 7.84
C TYR A 423 0.43 17.67 8.67
N ASP A 424 -0.60 17.97 9.45
CA ASP A 424 -0.64 19.16 10.29
C ASP A 424 -0.20 18.84 11.73
N ILE A 425 1.10 19.01 12.02
CA ILE A 425 1.67 18.83 13.37
C ILE A 425 1.02 19.80 14.38
N ALA A 426 0.69 21.04 13.98
CA ALA A 426 0.33 22.10 14.92
C ALA A 426 -1.04 21.88 15.57
N ASN A 427 -1.94 21.19 14.85
CA ASN A 427 -3.27 20.81 15.31
C ASN A 427 -3.34 19.36 15.83
N ASP A 428 -2.20 18.68 16.01
CA ASP A 428 -2.11 17.39 16.70
C ASP A 428 -2.21 17.54 18.25
N ARG A 429 -2.96 18.54 18.71
CA ARG A 429 -3.24 18.77 20.14
C ARG A 429 -4.47 17.96 20.56
N SER A 430 -4.45 17.44 21.78
CA SER A 430 -5.37 16.44 22.33
C SER A 430 -6.83 16.91 22.54
N ASP A 431 -7.15 18.17 22.26
CA ASP A 431 -8.42 18.82 22.59
C ASP A 431 -9.34 19.10 21.39
N THR A 432 -8.91 18.84 20.15
CA THR A 432 -9.75 18.95 18.95
C THR A 432 -10.03 17.57 18.33
N PRO A 433 -11.26 17.29 17.83
CA PRO A 433 -11.52 16.08 17.05
C PRO A 433 -10.53 15.98 15.88
N PRO A 434 -10.12 14.77 15.46
CA PRO A 434 -9.09 14.61 14.43
C PRO A 434 -9.46 15.43 13.19
N ASN A 435 -8.57 16.33 12.76
CA ASN A 435 -8.71 16.87 11.43
C ASN A 435 -8.43 15.73 10.45
N GLU A 436 -9.29 15.52 9.45
CA GLU A 436 -8.99 14.57 8.37
C GLU A 436 -7.68 14.92 7.63
N ALA A 437 -7.15 16.13 7.84
CA ALA A 437 -5.83 16.58 7.41
C ALA A 437 -4.65 15.80 8.04
N SER A 438 -4.87 14.97 9.06
CA SER A 438 -3.86 14.03 9.57
C SER A 438 -3.80 12.72 8.77
N LEU A 439 -4.73 12.47 7.84
CA LEU A 439 -4.88 11.24 7.05
C LEU A 439 -4.15 11.30 5.70
N TRP A 440 -2.94 11.87 5.65
CA TRP A 440 -2.14 12.01 4.43
C TRP A 440 -1.92 10.69 3.67
N TRP A 441 -2.13 9.55 4.32
CA TRP A 441 -2.11 8.24 3.65
C TRP A 441 -3.22 8.03 2.64
N THR A 442 -4.42 8.50 2.98
CA THR A 442 -5.67 8.20 2.28
C THR A 442 -6.39 9.44 1.81
N VAL A 443 -5.89 10.63 2.14
CA VAL A 443 -6.46 11.93 1.77
C VAL A 443 -5.33 12.85 1.32
N GLY A 444 -5.55 13.58 0.24
CA GLY A 444 -4.61 14.57 -0.30
C GLY A 444 -5.33 15.71 -0.99
N GLN A 445 -4.54 16.64 -1.55
CA GLN A 445 -5.01 17.71 -2.41
C GLN A 445 -4.50 17.48 -3.83
N LEU A 446 -5.36 17.73 -4.80
CA LEU A 446 -5.03 17.67 -6.22
C LEU A 446 -5.57 18.90 -6.91
N GLN A 447 -4.73 19.58 -7.68
CA GLN A 447 -5.16 20.58 -8.64
C GLN A 447 -4.94 20.03 -10.04
N LEU A 448 -6.01 19.77 -10.79
CA LEU A 448 -5.95 19.38 -12.19
C LEU A 448 -5.80 20.62 -13.09
N PRO A 449 -5.31 20.46 -14.34
CA PRO A 449 -5.18 21.59 -15.26
C PRO A 449 -6.49 22.34 -15.46
N GLY A 450 -6.45 23.67 -15.32
CA GLY A 450 -7.63 24.54 -15.48
C GLY A 450 -8.65 24.46 -14.33
N GLU A 451 -8.34 23.76 -13.23
CA GLU A 451 -9.24 23.59 -12.09
C GLU A 451 -8.67 24.22 -10.81
N SER A 452 -9.54 24.51 -9.84
CA SER A 452 -9.15 24.84 -8.48
C SER A 452 -8.64 23.59 -7.74
N PRO A 453 -7.76 23.72 -6.73
CA PRO A 453 -7.39 22.60 -5.88
C PRO A 453 -8.61 21.95 -5.23
N VAL A 454 -8.68 20.63 -5.28
CA VAL A 454 -9.74 19.79 -4.72
C VAL A 454 -9.17 18.72 -3.81
N ARG A 455 -9.99 18.24 -2.87
CA ARG A 455 -9.65 17.10 -2.04
C ARG A 455 -9.78 15.80 -2.81
N ILE A 456 -8.81 14.91 -2.63
CA ILE A 456 -8.83 13.55 -3.15
C ILE A 456 -8.76 12.55 -2.01
N ARG A 457 -9.38 11.38 -2.21
CA ARG A 457 -9.41 10.29 -1.23
C ARG A 457 -9.16 8.94 -1.89
N ARG A 458 -8.49 8.05 -1.16
CA ARG A 458 -8.33 6.65 -1.52
C ARG A 458 -9.69 5.97 -1.59
N LEU A 459 -10.05 5.40 -2.74
CA LEU A 459 -11.33 4.74 -2.92
C LEU A 459 -11.42 3.48 -2.06
N GLN A 460 -12.44 3.39 -1.21
CA GLN A 460 -12.77 2.17 -0.48
C GLN A 460 -13.68 1.30 -1.36
N LEU A 461 -13.13 0.21 -1.92
CA LEU A 461 -13.90 -0.74 -2.73
C LEU A 461 -14.75 -1.66 -1.86
N GLU A 462 -14.32 -1.86 -0.62
CA GLU A 462 -15.06 -2.59 0.39
C GLU A 462 -15.07 -1.78 1.69
N LYS A 463 -16.26 -1.43 2.17
CA LYS A 463 -16.44 -0.67 3.40
C LYS A 463 -17.09 -1.56 4.46
N PRO A 464 -16.41 -1.84 5.59
CA PRO A 464 -17.06 -2.49 6.74
C PRO A 464 -18.26 -1.68 7.22
N ALA A 465 -19.34 -2.34 7.62
CA ALA A 465 -20.55 -1.65 8.07
C ALA A 465 -20.34 -0.94 9.42
N ASN A 466 -19.45 -1.49 10.25
CA ASN A 466 -19.12 -0.96 11.57
C ASN A 466 -17.68 -1.35 11.97
N PHE A 467 -17.22 -0.81 13.10
CA PHE A 467 -15.90 -1.11 13.64
C PHE A 467 -15.67 -2.62 13.92
N PRO A 468 -16.59 -3.35 14.60
CA PRO A 468 -16.41 -4.79 14.83
C PRO A 468 -16.18 -5.59 13.55
N GLU A 469 -16.91 -5.30 12.47
CA GLU A 469 -16.70 -5.93 11.17
C GLU A 469 -15.33 -5.62 10.56
N ALA A 470 -14.81 -4.40 10.78
CA ALA A 470 -13.48 -4.02 10.30
C ALA A 470 -12.36 -4.84 10.97
N MET A 471 -12.59 -5.26 12.21
CA MET A 471 -11.65 -6.03 13.03
C MET A 471 -11.67 -7.54 12.78
N LEU A 472 -12.64 -8.09 12.05
CA LEU A 472 -12.66 -9.52 11.73
C LEU A 472 -11.40 -9.94 10.95
N GLY A 473 -10.90 -11.15 11.17
CA GLY A 473 -9.71 -11.69 10.49
C GLY A 473 -8.59 -12.07 11.46
N LYS A 474 -7.41 -12.37 10.89
CA LYS A 474 -6.24 -12.85 11.64
C LYS A 474 -5.26 -11.70 11.87
N TRP A 475 -4.90 -11.45 13.12
CA TRP A 475 -4.07 -10.34 13.57
C TRP A 475 -2.87 -10.82 14.38
N PHE A 476 -1.71 -10.21 14.16
CA PHE A 476 -0.54 -10.36 15.00
C PHE A 476 -0.43 -9.18 15.96
N LEU A 477 -0.41 -9.45 17.26
CA LEU A 477 -0.22 -8.46 18.32
C LEU A 477 1.26 -8.35 18.65
N HIS A 478 1.91 -7.26 18.24
CA HIS A 478 3.38 -7.12 18.33
C HIS A 478 3.89 -7.18 19.77
N ARG A 479 3.19 -6.55 20.73
CA ARG A 479 3.60 -6.58 22.14
C ARG A 479 3.41 -7.96 22.76
N ALA A 480 2.29 -8.62 22.46
CA ALA A 480 1.99 -9.94 23.01
C ALA A 480 2.78 -11.07 22.33
N GLN A 481 3.36 -10.81 21.14
CA GLN A 481 3.93 -11.82 20.23
C GLN A 481 2.96 -12.99 20.02
N LYS A 482 1.69 -12.65 19.77
CA LYS A 482 0.61 -13.62 19.60
C LYS A 482 -0.19 -13.31 18.35
N THR A 483 -0.58 -14.37 17.65
CA THR A 483 -1.62 -14.29 16.65
C THR A 483 -2.99 -14.48 17.29
N LEU A 484 -3.96 -13.70 16.83
CA LEU A 484 -5.35 -13.71 17.26
C LEU A 484 -6.25 -13.81 16.03
N GLU A 485 -7.22 -14.72 16.03
CA GLU A 485 -8.20 -14.82 14.96
C GLU A 485 -9.58 -14.40 15.47
N LEU A 486 -10.03 -13.25 14.99
CA LEU A 486 -11.28 -12.60 15.37
C LEU A 486 -12.35 -12.97 14.35
N THR A 487 -13.30 -13.82 14.73
CA THR A 487 -14.23 -14.47 13.79
C THR A 487 -15.70 -14.14 14.07
N GLN A 488 -16.02 -13.53 15.22
CA GLN A 488 -17.40 -13.32 15.65
C GLN A 488 -17.60 -11.90 16.16
N VAL A 489 -18.78 -11.35 15.91
CA VAL A 489 -19.23 -10.06 16.48
C VAL A 489 -20.33 -10.35 17.49
N VAL A 490 -20.20 -9.80 18.71
CA VAL A 490 -21.17 -9.92 19.80
C VAL A 490 -21.46 -8.52 20.34
N GLY A 491 -22.58 -7.93 19.93
CA GLY A 491 -22.86 -6.52 20.23
C GLY A 491 -21.80 -5.61 19.58
N ASP A 492 -21.19 -4.73 20.38
CA ASP A 492 -20.15 -3.79 19.92
C ASP A 492 -18.72 -4.32 20.05
N VAL A 493 -18.56 -5.61 20.38
CA VAL A 493 -17.25 -6.26 20.49
C VAL A 493 -17.06 -7.33 19.43
N VAL A 494 -15.81 -7.57 19.07
CA VAL A 494 -15.38 -8.67 18.22
C VAL A 494 -14.63 -9.69 19.07
N THR A 495 -14.82 -10.98 18.81
CA THR A 495 -14.30 -12.07 19.65
C THR A 495 -13.77 -13.25 18.85
N THR A 496 -12.94 -14.07 19.49
CA THR A 496 -12.47 -15.36 18.97
C THR A 496 -13.61 -16.38 18.93
N ALA A 497 -13.47 -17.43 18.13
CA ALA A 497 -14.49 -18.48 17.99
C ALA A 497 -14.86 -19.17 19.33
N ASP A 498 -13.91 -19.27 20.26
CA ASP A 498 -14.10 -19.84 21.59
C ASP A 498 -14.56 -18.80 22.64
N GLY A 499 -14.72 -17.54 22.25
CA GLY A 499 -15.10 -16.44 23.13
C GLY A 499 -14.02 -16.03 24.14
N SER A 500 -12.80 -16.56 24.05
CA SER A 500 -11.75 -16.34 25.05
C SER A 500 -11.15 -14.93 25.00
N VAL A 501 -11.09 -14.30 23.82
CA VAL A 501 -10.53 -12.96 23.64
C VAL A 501 -11.56 -12.06 22.99
N PHE A 502 -11.72 -10.86 23.52
CA PHE A 502 -12.62 -9.84 22.99
C PHE A 502 -11.86 -8.53 22.77
N CYS A 503 -12.25 -7.84 21.71
CA CYS A 503 -11.74 -6.53 21.33
C CYS A 503 -12.88 -5.54 21.16
N SER A 504 -12.70 -4.32 21.66
CA SER A 504 -13.68 -3.24 21.58
C SER A 504 -13.03 -1.92 21.19
N LEU A 505 -13.78 -1.07 20.50
CA LEU A 505 -13.37 0.32 20.27
C LEU A 505 -13.36 1.07 21.61
N VAL A 506 -12.29 1.82 21.86
CA VAL A 506 -12.14 2.71 23.02
C VAL A 506 -12.36 4.15 22.60
N SER A 507 -11.80 4.54 21.46
CA SER A 507 -11.86 5.89 20.90
C SER A 507 -11.66 5.80 19.39
N ASP A 508 -12.38 6.62 18.64
CA ASP A 508 -12.21 6.79 17.18
C ASP A 508 -11.26 7.94 16.82
N ARG A 509 -10.59 8.55 17.81
CA ARG A 509 -9.67 9.67 17.57
C ARG A 509 -8.36 9.18 16.95
N TYR A 510 -7.98 9.77 15.82
CA TYR A 510 -6.73 9.56 15.05
C TYR A 510 -6.68 8.25 14.26
N ASP A 511 -6.52 7.15 14.97
CA ASP A 511 -6.51 5.74 14.56
C ASP A 511 -7.36 5.03 15.61
N ALA A 512 -8.30 4.17 15.23
CA ALA A 512 -9.22 3.58 16.21
C ALA A 512 -8.43 2.90 17.36
N ASP A 513 -8.52 3.46 18.56
CA ASP A 513 -7.93 2.87 19.76
C ASP A 513 -8.78 1.65 20.12
N VAL A 514 -8.15 0.49 20.18
CA VAL A 514 -8.78 -0.80 20.43
C VAL A 514 -8.28 -1.34 21.76
N SER A 515 -9.21 -1.81 22.57
CA SER A 515 -8.91 -2.57 23.78
C SER A 515 -9.15 -4.04 23.48
N CYS A 516 -8.11 -4.87 23.53
CA CYS A 516 -8.22 -6.32 23.41
C CYS A 516 -7.75 -7.02 24.69
N GLY A 517 -8.40 -8.11 25.07
CA GLY A 517 -7.89 -8.95 26.14
C GLY A 517 -8.71 -10.21 26.38
N GLN A 518 -8.25 -10.98 27.36
CA GLN A 518 -8.88 -12.23 27.80
C GLN A 518 -9.31 -12.08 29.26
N LEU A 519 -10.53 -12.49 29.59
CA LEU A 519 -11.00 -12.53 30.99
C LEU A 519 -10.29 -13.66 31.73
N ALA A 520 -9.90 -13.40 32.98
CA ALA A 520 -9.47 -14.44 33.90
C ALA A 520 -10.70 -15.18 34.47
N PRO A 521 -10.56 -16.45 34.90
CA PRO A 521 -11.63 -17.18 35.58
C PRO A 521 -12.14 -16.49 36.87
N GLN A 522 -11.33 -15.62 37.45
CA GLN A 522 -11.62 -14.79 38.61
C GLN A 522 -11.74 -13.35 38.14
N ILE A 523 -12.68 -12.58 38.73
CA ILE A 523 -13.08 -11.24 38.27
C ILE A 523 -11.83 -10.39 37.92
N GLY A 524 -11.61 -10.16 36.62
CA GLY A 524 -10.44 -9.46 36.10
C GLY A 524 -9.98 -9.95 34.72
N TRP A 525 -8.84 -9.40 34.26
CA TRP A 525 -8.22 -9.74 32.99
C TRP A 525 -7.06 -10.72 33.18
N ALA A 526 -7.03 -11.81 32.41
CA ALA A 526 -5.85 -12.67 32.29
C ALA A 526 -4.72 -11.94 31.57
N TRP A 527 -5.07 -11.17 30.53
CA TRP A 527 -4.22 -10.16 29.93
C TRP A 527 -5.10 -9.13 29.22
N HIS A 528 -4.58 -7.92 29.05
CA HIS A 528 -5.27 -6.80 28.43
C HIS A 528 -4.26 -5.87 27.75
N GLN A 529 -4.59 -5.35 26.57
CA GLN A 529 -3.79 -4.39 25.83
C GLN A 529 -4.66 -3.31 25.19
N PHE A 530 -4.18 -2.07 25.31
CA PHE A 530 -4.58 -0.98 24.43
C PHE A 530 -3.70 -1.02 23.19
N LEU A 531 -4.35 -0.98 22.04
CA LEU A 531 -3.79 -1.14 20.72
C LEU A 531 -4.31 0.00 19.86
N GLN A 532 -3.54 0.42 18.88
CA GLN A 532 -3.99 1.34 17.84
C GLN A 532 -4.25 0.51 16.59
N MET A 533 -5.45 0.62 16.01
CA MET A 533 -5.69 0.05 14.69
C MET A 533 -4.69 0.67 13.74
N PRO A 534 -3.83 -0.13 13.10
CA PRO A 534 -2.85 0.44 12.21
C PRO A 534 -3.52 0.97 10.94
N ILE A 535 -2.93 2.04 10.43
CA ILE A 535 -3.19 2.49 9.07
C ILE A 535 -2.92 1.31 8.11
N MET A 536 -3.81 1.08 7.14
CA MET A 536 -3.77 -0.07 6.21
C MET A 536 -3.87 -1.46 6.84
N ASN A 537 -4.34 -1.58 8.09
CA ASN A 537 -4.31 -2.84 8.83
C ASN A 537 -2.88 -3.41 9.00
N ARG A 538 -1.82 -2.58 8.90
CA ARG A 538 -0.40 -3.00 8.92
C ARG A 538 0.47 -1.98 9.65
N GLY A 539 1.22 -2.41 10.67
CA GLY A 539 2.14 -1.52 11.41
C GLY A 539 1.70 -1.18 12.84
N GLY A 540 2.38 -0.27 13.52
CA GLY A 540 2.00 0.14 14.88
C GLY A 540 2.03 -1.01 15.91
N THR A 541 0.91 -1.23 16.61
CA THR A 541 0.82 -2.19 17.74
C THR A 541 0.23 -3.56 17.38
N MET A 542 -0.43 -3.67 16.22
CA MET A 542 -0.96 -4.92 15.67
C MET A 542 -0.84 -4.93 14.14
N THR A 543 -0.70 -6.09 13.51
CA THR A 543 -0.70 -6.22 12.05
C THR A 543 -1.72 -7.27 11.62
N ARG A 544 -2.58 -6.96 10.66
CA ARG A 544 -3.50 -7.92 10.06
C ARG A 544 -2.76 -8.81 9.08
N LEU A 545 -2.76 -10.10 9.39
CA LEU A 545 -2.20 -11.15 8.56
C LEU A 545 -3.21 -11.61 7.52
N ARG A 546 -4.49 -11.76 7.92
CA ARG A 546 -5.59 -12.12 7.02
C ARG A 546 -6.80 -11.20 7.22
N ASP A 547 -7.45 -10.83 6.12
CA ASP A 547 -8.66 -10.01 6.13
C ASP A 547 -9.90 -10.76 6.68
N ARG A 548 -11.07 -10.11 6.67
CA ARG A 548 -12.33 -10.67 7.16
C ARG A 548 -12.87 -11.82 6.30
N HIS A 549 -12.34 -11.99 5.09
CA HIS A 549 -12.64 -13.09 4.17
C HIS A 549 -11.58 -14.19 4.24
N GLY A 550 -10.57 -14.03 5.10
CA GLY A 550 -9.45 -14.96 5.24
C GLY A 550 -8.32 -14.73 4.22
N ASN A 551 -8.38 -13.74 3.34
CA ASN A 551 -7.29 -13.49 2.39
C ASN A 551 -6.06 -12.96 3.12
N ALA A 552 -4.88 -13.49 2.81
CA ALA A 552 -3.64 -12.94 3.34
C ALA A 552 -3.42 -11.52 2.80
N MET A 553 -3.09 -10.58 3.69
CA MET A 553 -2.85 -9.19 3.31
C MET A 553 -1.53 -9.01 2.54
N GLY A 554 -0.61 -9.99 2.59
CA GLY A 554 0.76 -9.91 2.03
C GLY A 554 0.83 -10.21 0.53
N LEU A 555 2.02 -10.07 -0.06
CA LEU A 555 2.22 -10.29 -1.49
C LEU A 555 2.45 -11.77 -1.87
N GLY A 556 2.40 -12.70 -0.92
CA GLY A 556 2.64 -14.13 -1.17
C GLY A 556 4.12 -14.48 -1.31
N GLY A 557 4.44 -15.58 -2.00
CA GLY A 557 5.83 -15.93 -2.32
C GLY A 557 6.36 -15.14 -3.51
N LEU A 558 7.66 -14.83 -3.50
CA LEU A 558 8.37 -14.36 -4.70
C LEU A 558 8.68 -15.57 -5.60
N ASP A 559 8.52 -15.39 -6.90
CA ASP A 559 9.07 -16.30 -7.91
C ASP A 559 10.59 -16.15 -8.07
#